data_AF-A0A5K0YMB0-F1
#
_entry.id   AF-A0A5K0YMB0-F1
#
_cell.length_a   1.000
_cell.length_b   1.000
_cell.length_c   1.000
_cell.angle_alpha   90.00
_cell.angle_beta   90.00
_cell.angle_gamma   90.00
#
_symmetry.space_group_name_H-M   'P 1'
#
loop_
_entity.id
_entity.type
_entity.pdbx_description
1 polymer ?
#
loop_
_entity_poly.entity_id
_entity_poly.type
_entity_poly.pdbx_seq_one_letter_code
_entity_poly.pdbx_strand_id
1 'polypeptide(L)'
;MTGEALVNSISRYIHLVACQTMMKLDPLQKDYRKIVDILKLLRPVLDEAIESNVHSEELLVEFEELDLVVNEARDVIENWNPKMSKILNVCPISLALCLPTWSLLLYIMLH
;
A
#
# COMPACT_ATOMS: atom_id res chain seq x y z
N MET A 1 -0.25 -0.37 16.93
CA MET A 1 -0.51 -1.48 15.99
C MET A 1 0.73 -2.39 15.92
N THR A 2 0.63 -3.68 15.54
CA THR A 2 1.81 -4.55 15.40
C THR A 2 2.26 -4.65 13.93
N GLY A 3 3.56 -4.86 13.68
CA GLY A 3 4.06 -5.05 12.31
C GLY A 3 3.43 -6.26 11.59
N GLU A 4 3.05 -7.29 12.34
CA GLU A 4 2.29 -8.44 11.80
C GLU A 4 0.94 -8.04 11.21
N ALA A 5 0.24 -7.06 11.81
CA ALA A 5 -1.04 -6.56 11.32
C ALA A 5 -0.87 -5.86 9.96
N LEU A 6 0.19 -5.07 9.82
CA LEU A 6 0.55 -4.41 8.55
C LEU A 6 0.87 -5.45 7.45
N VAL A 7 1.66 -6.48 7.76
CA VAL A 7 1.98 -7.54 6.78
C VAL A 7 0.71 -8.27 6.32
N ASN A 8 -0.24 -8.49 7.22
CA ASN A 8 -1.54 -9.08 6.88
C ASN A 8 -2.35 -8.15 5.96
N SER A 9 -2.42 -6.85 6.28
CA SER A 9 -3.09 -5.84 5.46
C SER A 9 -2.52 -5.78 4.03
N ILE A 10 -1.18 -5.76 3.90
CA ILE A 10 -0.47 -5.82 2.62
C ILE A 10 -0.83 -7.10 1.86
N SER A 11 -0.81 -8.25 2.52
CA SER A 11 -1.11 -9.54 1.90
C SER A 11 -2.53 -9.57 1.34
N ARG A 12 -3.50 -9.03 2.09
CA ARG A 12 -4.89 -8.91 1.64
C ARG A 12 -5.04 -7.97 0.44
N TYR A 13 -4.35 -6.83 0.45
CA TYR A 13 -4.35 -5.89 -0.66
C TYR A 13 -3.80 -6.54 -1.95
N ILE A 14 -2.65 -7.22 -1.86
CA ILE A 14 -2.03 -7.93 -2.99
C ILE A 14 -3.00 -8.97 -3.56
N HIS A 15 -3.63 -9.76 -2.69
CA HIS A 15 -4.60 -10.77 -3.09
C HIS A 15 -5.82 -10.15 -3.76
N LEU A 16 -6.37 -9.07 -3.20
CA LEU A 16 -7.50 -8.35 -3.76
C LEU A 16 -7.22 -7.87 -5.18
N VAL A 17 -6.10 -7.17 -5.40
CA VAL A 17 -5.70 -6.67 -6.73
C VAL A 17 -5.48 -7.82 -7.72
N ALA A 18 -4.93 -8.95 -7.28
CA ALA A 18 -4.73 -10.12 -8.14
C ALA A 18 -6.07 -10.74 -8.59
N CYS A 19 -7.07 -10.79 -7.71
CA CYS A 19 -8.38 -11.38 -7.99
C CYS A 19 -9.36 -10.44 -8.71
N GLN A 20 -9.17 -9.12 -8.62
CA GLN A 20 -10.17 -8.14 -9.09
C GLN A 20 -10.28 -8.08 -10.62
N THR A 21 -11.19 -8.88 -11.17
CA THR A 21 -11.44 -8.94 -12.61
C THR A 21 -12.18 -7.69 -13.13
N MET A 22 -12.98 -7.04 -12.29
CA MET A 22 -13.73 -5.81 -12.60
C MET A 22 -12.82 -4.61 -12.95
N MET A 23 -11.57 -4.60 -12.47
CA MET A 23 -10.58 -3.55 -12.75
C MET A 23 -9.85 -3.73 -14.09
N LYS A 24 -10.01 -4.86 -14.79
CA LYS A 24 -9.27 -5.13 -16.05
C LYS A 24 -9.58 -4.16 -17.18
N LEU A 25 -10.68 -3.40 -17.08
CA LEU A 25 -11.07 -2.40 -18.07
C LEU A 25 -10.70 -0.98 -17.65
N ASP A 26 -10.09 -0.82 -16.47
CA ASP A 26 -9.78 0.50 -15.92
C ASP A 26 -8.37 1.00 -16.32
N PRO A 27 -8.21 2.26 -16.77
CA PRO A 27 -6.91 2.84 -17.08
C PRO A 27 -5.91 2.82 -15.91
N LEU A 28 -6.41 2.88 -14.67
CA LEU A 28 -5.63 2.91 -13.44
C LEU A 28 -5.18 1.52 -12.99
N GLN A 29 -5.60 0.44 -13.66
CA GLN A 29 -5.16 -0.94 -13.35
C GLN A 29 -3.63 -1.05 -13.27
N LYS A 30 -2.93 -0.32 -14.15
CA LYS A 30 -1.47 -0.28 -14.16
C LYS A 30 -0.90 0.31 -12.87
N ASP A 31 -1.55 1.31 -12.30
CA ASP A 31 -1.06 1.98 -11.09
C ASP A 31 -1.34 1.14 -9.84
N TYR A 32 -2.51 0.48 -9.74
CA TYR A 32 -2.76 -0.51 -8.69
C TYR A 32 -1.76 -1.67 -8.71
N ARG A 33 -1.40 -2.13 -9.91
CA ARG A 33 -0.39 -3.19 -10.06
C ARG A 33 1.01 -2.73 -9.65
N LYS A 34 1.40 -1.48 -9.97
CA LYS A 34 2.66 -0.90 -9.48
C LYS A 34 2.72 -0.85 -7.96
N ILE A 35 1.61 -0.48 -7.30
CA ILE A 35 1.55 -0.48 -5.82
C ILE A 35 1.77 -1.89 -5.29
N VAL A 36 1.13 -2.90 -5.88
CA VAL A 36 1.40 -4.31 -5.54
C VAL A 36 2.87 -4.68 -5.70
N ASP A 37 3.51 -4.24 -6.78
CA ASP A 37 4.92 -4.54 -7.03
C ASP A 37 5.83 -3.87 -5.98
N ILE A 38 5.55 -2.62 -5.60
CA ILE A 38 6.26 -1.92 -4.52
C ILE A 38 6.07 -2.64 -3.17
N LEU A 39 4.82 -2.98 -2.81
CA LEU A 39 4.53 -3.64 -1.54
C LEU A 39 5.17 -5.03 -1.45
N LYS A 40 5.31 -5.75 -2.57
CA LYS A 40 6.04 -7.01 -2.62
C LYS A 40 7.53 -6.84 -2.33
N LEU A 41 8.13 -5.75 -2.81
CA LEU A 41 9.54 -5.43 -2.53
C LEU A 41 9.73 -4.97 -1.09
N LEU A 42 8.76 -4.26 -0.52
CA LEU A 42 8.80 -3.77 0.85
C LEU A 42 8.57 -4.88 1.89
N ARG A 43 7.78 -5.91 1.54
CA ARG A 43 7.46 -7.03 2.44
C ARG A 43 8.67 -7.67 3.13
N PRO A 44 9.74 -8.11 2.44
CA PRO A 44 10.89 -8.70 3.13
C PRO A 44 11.59 -7.74 4.10
N VAL A 45 11.60 -6.44 3.82
CA VAL A 45 12.16 -5.42 4.73
C VAL A 45 11.32 -5.31 6.00
N LEU A 46 9.99 -5.35 5.86
CA LEU A 46 9.08 -5.37 7.01
C LEU A 46 9.24 -6.66 7.83
N ASP A 47 9.34 -7.81 7.15
CA ASP A 47 9.52 -9.11 7.80
C ASP A 47 10.82 -9.13 8.64
N GLU A 48 11.93 -8.62 8.10
CA GLU A 48 13.21 -8.49 8.81
C GLU A 48 13.13 -7.49 9.99
N ALA A 49 12.48 -6.34 9.78
CA ALA A 49 12.28 -5.35 10.84
C ALA A 49 11.45 -5.92 12.02
N ILE A 50 10.43 -6.74 11.74
CA ILE A 50 9.63 -7.44 12.74
C ILE A 50 10.44 -8.51 13.46
N GLU A 51 11.17 -9.34 12.72
CA GLU A 51 11.97 -10.43 13.30
C GLU A 51 13.11 -9.91 14.19
N SER A 52 13.72 -8.78 13.81
CA SER A 52 14.78 -8.14 14.58
C SER A 52 14.31 -7.63 15.96
N ASN A 53 12.99 -7.44 16.17
CA ASN A 53 12.40 -6.87 17.38
C ASN A 53 12.97 -5.48 17.76
N VAL A 54 13.71 -4.84 16.85
CA VAL A 54 14.27 -3.49 17.01
C VAL A 54 13.24 -2.51 16.44
N HIS A 55 12.24 -2.19 17.25
CA HIS A 55 11.24 -1.19 16.90
C HIS A 55 11.61 0.14 17.57
N SER A 56 12.06 1.11 16.76
CA SER A 56 12.04 2.52 17.17
C SER A 56 10.59 3.00 17.24
N GLU A 57 10.29 3.99 18.10
CA GLU A 57 8.98 4.65 18.14
C GLU A 57 8.62 5.25 16.78
N GLU A 58 9.63 5.77 16.05
CA GLU A 58 9.52 6.21 14.66
C GLU A 58 9.08 5.05 13.76
N LEU A 59 9.79 3.92 13.71
CA LEU A 59 9.37 2.77 12.90
C LEU A 59 7.93 2.27 13.18
N LEU A 60 7.43 2.39 14.42
CA LEU A 60 6.06 2.02 14.76
C LEU A 60 5.02 2.99 14.18
N VAL A 61 5.29 4.30 14.20
CA VAL A 61 4.45 5.32 13.58
C VAL A 61 4.39 5.09 12.06
N GLU A 62 5.54 4.82 11.46
CA GLU A 62 5.69 4.55 10.03
C GLU A 62 4.90 3.31 9.61
N PHE A 63 4.89 2.26 10.45
CA PHE A 63 4.06 1.08 10.20
C PHE A 63 2.57 1.43 10.24
N GLU A 64 2.13 2.20 11.23
CA GLU A 64 0.74 2.66 11.37
C GLU A 64 0.28 3.49 10.17
N GLU A 65 1.09 4.44 9.72
CA GLU A 65 0.80 5.23 8.53
C GLU A 65 0.69 4.36 7.28
N LEU A 66 1.62 3.41 7.10
CA LEU A 66 1.57 2.52 5.95
C LEU A 66 0.34 1.61 5.98
N ASP A 67 -0.05 1.09 7.15
CA ASP A 67 -1.23 0.23 7.28
C ASP A 67 -2.52 0.99 7.00
N LEU A 68 -2.65 2.21 7.53
CA LEU A 68 -3.78 3.09 7.23
C LEU A 68 -3.91 3.27 5.72
N VAL A 69 -2.82 3.61 5.06
CA VAL A 69 -2.77 3.88 3.63
C VAL A 69 -3.07 2.63 2.79
N VAL A 70 -2.56 1.46 3.18
CA VAL A 70 -2.86 0.18 2.53
C VAL A 70 -4.34 -0.19 2.70
N ASN A 71 -4.91 0.04 3.88
CA ASN A 71 -6.33 -0.19 4.13
C ASN A 71 -7.22 0.76 3.32
N GLU A 72 -6.91 2.05 3.26
CA GLU A 72 -7.64 3.00 2.42
C GLU A 72 -7.59 2.61 0.94
N ALA A 73 -6.41 2.23 0.45
CA ALA A 73 -6.25 1.74 -0.91
C ALA A 73 -7.08 0.48 -1.15
N ARG A 74 -7.16 -0.43 -0.16
CA ARG A 74 -8.01 -1.62 -0.23
C ARG A 74 -9.48 -1.23 -0.32
N ASP A 75 -9.96 -0.34 0.54
CA ASP A 75 -11.37 0.07 0.59
C ASP A 75 -11.83 0.70 -0.72
N VAL A 76 -10.98 1.48 -1.40
CA VAL A 76 -11.30 2.03 -2.74
C VAL A 76 -11.49 0.92 -3.77
N ILE A 77 -10.65 -0.12 -3.69
CA ILE A 77 -10.70 -1.25 -4.61
C ILE A 77 -11.91 -2.15 -4.28
N GLU A 78 -12.19 -2.45 -3.01
CA GLU A 78 -13.32 -3.28 -2.60
C GLU A 78 -14.66 -2.63 -2.97
N ASN A 79 -14.77 -1.31 -2.80
CA ASN A 79 -15.97 -0.56 -3.13
C ASN A 79 -16.06 -0.19 -4.63
N TRP A 80 -15.05 -0.53 -5.43
CA TRP A 80 -14.92 -0.12 -6.82
C TRP A 80 -16.21 -0.36 -7.63
N ASN A 81 -16.69 0.69 -8.30
CA ASN A 81 -17.79 0.59 -9.25
C ASN A 81 -17.53 1.46 -10.50
N PRO A 82 -18.19 1.18 -11.64
CA PRO A 82 -17.96 1.91 -12.89
C PRO A 82 -18.22 3.42 -12.81
N LYS A 83 -19.05 3.89 -11.87
CA LYS A 83 -19.32 5.33 -11.66
C LYS A 83 -18.15 6.04 -10.95
N MET A 84 -17.37 5.33 -10.13
CA MET A 84 -16.18 5.87 -9.46
C MET A 84 -14.96 6.03 -10.39
N SER A 85 -14.90 5.28 -11.51
CA SER A 85 -13.81 5.44 -12.50
C SER A 85 -13.69 6.87 -13.04
N LYS A 86 -14.82 7.59 -13.16
CA LYS A 86 -14.85 9.00 -13.61
C LYS A 86 -14.25 9.97 -12.59
N ILE A 87 -14.35 9.67 -11.30
CA ILE A 87 -13.86 10.52 -10.21
C ILE A 87 -12.36 10.26 -10.00
N LEU A 88 -11.94 8.99 -10.01
CA LEU A 88 -10.54 8.60 -9.79
C LEU A 88 -9.62 8.90 -10.99
N ASN A 89 -10.17 9.08 -12.20
CA ASN A 89 -9.43 9.66 -13.33
C ASN A 89 -8.95 11.10 -13.07
N VAL A 90 -9.60 11.84 -12.17
CA VAL A 90 -9.24 13.23 -11.84
C VAL A 90 -8.21 13.30 -10.71
N CYS A 91 -8.18 12.29 -9.83
CA CYS A 91 -7.21 12.18 -8.74
C CYS A 91 -6.76 10.71 -8.61
N PRO A 92 -5.69 10.31 -9.32
CA PRO A 92 -5.15 8.97 -9.19
C PRO A 92 -4.69 8.72 -7.75
N ILE A 93 -4.94 7.53 -7.23
CA ILE A 93 -4.47 7.08 -5.91
C ILE A 93 -2.95 7.20 -5.77
N SER A 94 -2.23 7.18 -6.89
CA SER A 94 -0.80 7.52 -6.96
C SER A 94 -0.47 8.91 -6.37
N LEU A 95 -1.37 9.89 -6.45
CA LEU A 95 -1.21 11.21 -5.81
C LEU A 95 -1.55 11.16 -4.30
N ALA A 96 -2.53 10.35 -3.89
CA ALA A 96 -2.88 10.18 -2.48
C ALA A 96 -1.77 9.42 -1.71
N LEU A 97 -1.11 8.46 -2.35
CA LEU A 97 0.02 7.71 -1.79
C LEU A 97 1.36 8.47 -1.84
N CYS A 98 1.50 9.48 -2.69
CA CYS A 98 2.76 10.22 -2.89
C CYS A 98 3.03 11.31 -1.84
N LEU A 99 2.06 11.66 -0.98
CA LEU A 99 2.13 12.92 -0.22
C LEU A 99 2.65 12.85 1.23
N PRO A 100 3.07 11.69 1.80
CA PRO A 100 4.09 11.75 2.86
C PRO A 100 5.23 10.72 2.81
N THR A 101 5.18 9.67 1.98
CA THR A 101 6.08 8.50 2.12
C THR A 101 7.44 8.62 1.43
N TRP A 102 7.77 9.73 0.76
CA TRP A 102 9.10 9.90 0.15
C TRP A 102 10.22 9.93 1.19
N SER A 103 9.91 10.36 2.42
CA SER A 103 10.86 10.34 3.55
C SER A 103 11.28 8.92 3.93
N LEU A 104 10.34 7.99 3.94
CA LEU A 104 10.56 6.57 4.27
C LEU A 104 11.42 5.84 3.24
N LEU A 105 11.14 6.06 1.95
CA LEU A 105 11.96 5.51 0.87
C LEU A 105 13.36 6.11 0.87
N LEU A 106 13.53 7.39 1.21
CA LEU A 106 14.85 7.98 1.37
C LEU A 106 15.59 7.38 2.57
N TYR A 107 14.92 7.25 3.71
CA TYR A 107 15.52 6.74 4.94
C TYR A 107 16.00 5.29 4.79
N ILE A 108 15.16 4.42 4.22
CA ILE A 108 15.49 3.01 3.95
C ILE A 108 16.54 2.86 2.83
N MET A 109 16.62 3.81 1.88
CA MET A 109 17.65 3.76 0.84
C MET A 109 18.99 4.37 1.27
N LEU A 110 19.03 5.13 2.37
CA LEU A 110 20.25 5.77 2.89
C LEU A 110 20.86 5.06 4.11
N HIS A 111 20.19 4.07 4.71
CA HIS A 111 20.65 3.32 5.86
C HIS A 111 20.40 1.81 5.71
#